data_AF-A0A8B8B193-F1
#
_entry.id   AF-A0A8B8B193-F1
#
_cell.length_a   1.000
_cell.length_b   1.000
_cell.length_c   1.000
_cell.angle_alpha   90.00
_cell.angle_beta   90.00
_cell.angle_gamma   90.00
#
_symmetry.space_group_name_H-M   'P 1'
#
loop_
_entity.id
_entity.type
_entity.pdbx_description
1 polymer ?
#
loop_
_entity_poly.entity_id
_entity_poly.type
_entity_poly.pdbx_seq_one_letter_code
_entity_poly.pdbx_strand_id
1 'polypeptide(L)'
;MILIYPISSISLPNIALGKAAYQSSTYSSLTGAEKAVDGLKSNLSYNGGQCAVSGSREKTALWRVDLGDISTIQNITIYYMTENQAWGASNGFTGVFVGFYVYVSNTTNKDDGQLCFHDNEHFNPSTIPAVLTLNCTLQGRYVIYYNERTDGQPAYYYEYAGTNLCEFEIYGCQQGFYGVNCTSTCPDNCVSDLCELVTGSCFQCAVGYRGPRCDIECDGGMYGQDCSNTCGSCLNSRQCHHINGSCQQGCGPGYQGDKCTEECNGGTYGQDCGYACGLCINSRQCHHINGSCLQGCGSGYQGDKCTEVTSLSAKQQSCENSIYISAGVSAIIVIVGTILNLLIWKRKHHMLKNSSKNITNSHVLDKQDKNIPSTYAELGDVDKQHTYDNIHHYSEANYSK
;
A
#
# COMPACT_ATOMS: atom_id res chain seq x y z
N MET A 1 20.51 8.88 -46.73
CA MET A 1 19.15 9.31 -47.09
C MET A 1 18.28 9.12 -45.86
N ILE A 2 17.94 10.19 -45.14
CA ILE A 2 17.11 10.09 -43.93
C ILE A 2 15.67 9.93 -44.41
N LEU A 3 15.08 8.76 -44.16
CA LEU A 3 13.66 8.53 -44.39
C LEU A 3 12.88 9.21 -43.26
N ILE A 4 12.58 10.49 -43.47
CA ILE A 4 11.59 11.20 -42.66
C ILE A 4 10.23 10.61 -43.04
N TYR A 5 9.78 9.61 -42.29
CA TYR A 5 8.38 9.18 -42.38
C TYR A 5 7.52 10.40 -42.02
N PRO A 6 6.52 10.76 -42.84
CA PRO A 6 5.54 11.74 -42.41
C PRO A 6 4.87 11.16 -41.16
N ILE A 7 4.88 11.92 -40.06
CA ILE A 7 4.13 11.56 -38.86
C ILE A 7 2.67 11.45 -39.31
N SER A 8 2.16 10.22 -39.36
CA SER A 8 0.76 9.98 -39.68
C SER A 8 -0.08 10.75 -38.67
N SER A 9 -0.82 11.76 -39.12
CA SER A 9 -1.68 12.55 -38.24
C SER A 9 -2.68 11.61 -37.57
N ILE A 10 -2.48 11.33 -36.28
CA ILE A 10 -3.30 10.39 -35.54
C ILE A 10 -4.71 10.96 -35.49
N SER A 11 -5.62 10.29 -36.20
CA SER A 11 -7.03 10.60 -36.18
C SER A 11 -7.63 10.04 -34.90
N LEU A 12 -7.84 10.91 -33.92
CA LEU A 12 -8.74 10.63 -32.81
C LEU A 12 -10.20 10.75 -33.29
N PRO A 13 -11.15 9.98 -32.74
CA PRO A 13 -12.55 10.10 -33.08
C PRO A 13 -13.19 11.32 -32.41
N ASN A 14 -14.27 11.86 -33.00
CA ASN A 14 -15.15 12.80 -32.32
C ASN A 14 -16.01 12.03 -31.30
N ILE A 15 -15.63 12.07 -30.03
CA ILE A 15 -16.33 11.38 -28.93
C ILE A 15 -17.60 12.10 -28.46
N ALA A 16 -17.88 13.32 -28.95
CA ALA A 16 -19.13 14.03 -28.70
C ALA A 16 -20.27 13.59 -29.63
N LEU A 17 -19.98 12.99 -30.79
CA LEU A 17 -20.96 12.70 -31.83
C LEU A 17 -22.10 11.81 -31.31
N GLY A 18 -23.34 12.29 -31.45
CA GLY A 18 -24.57 11.61 -31.02
C GLY A 18 -24.75 11.49 -29.50
N LYS A 19 -23.94 12.18 -28.70
CA LYS A 19 -24.03 12.15 -27.23
C LYS A 19 -25.18 13.01 -26.69
N ALA A 20 -25.54 12.76 -25.43
CA ALA A 20 -26.57 13.55 -24.75
C ALA A 20 -26.04 14.96 -24.45
N ALA A 21 -26.77 15.98 -24.92
CA ALA A 21 -26.44 17.38 -24.69
C ALA A 21 -27.53 18.11 -23.90
N TYR A 22 -27.16 19.20 -23.23
CA TYR A 22 -28.03 20.05 -22.42
C TYR A 22 -27.67 21.51 -22.63
N GLN A 23 -28.66 22.41 -22.58
CA GLN A 23 -28.44 23.85 -22.55
C GLN A 23 -29.36 24.52 -21.52
N SER A 24 -28.89 25.61 -20.91
CA SER A 24 -29.60 26.32 -19.82
C SER A 24 -30.99 26.84 -20.22
N SER A 25 -31.14 27.21 -21.48
CA SER A 25 -32.34 27.76 -22.09
C SER A 25 -32.36 27.37 -23.56
N THR A 26 -33.53 27.29 -24.20
CA THR A 26 -33.67 26.88 -25.60
C THR A 26 -34.55 27.88 -26.33
N TYR A 27 -34.08 28.44 -27.45
CA TYR A 27 -34.82 29.48 -28.18
C TYR A 27 -36.08 28.94 -28.88
N SER A 28 -35.99 27.78 -29.53
CA SER A 28 -37.11 27.15 -30.23
C SER A 28 -36.99 25.62 -30.25
N SER A 29 -38.07 24.94 -30.64
CA SER A 29 -38.07 23.49 -30.86
C SER A 29 -37.16 23.00 -32.01
N LEU A 30 -36.63 23.90 -32.84
CA LEU A 30 -35.69 23.57 -33.91
C LEU A 30 -34.22 23.65 -33.47
N THR A 31 -33.94 24.18 -32.29
CA THR A 31 -32.60 24.59 -31.85
C THR A 31 -32.20 23.95 -30.51
N GLY A 32 -32.53 22.68 -30.34
CA GLY A 32 -32.20 21.89 -29.15
C GLY A 32 -30.70 21.67 -28.97
N ALA A 33 -30.28 21.27 -27.77
CA ALA A 33 -28.86 21.11 -27.41
C ALA A 33 -28.15 20.05 -28.26
N GLU A 34 -28.88 19.00 -28.65
CA GLU A 34 -28.39 17.86 -29.44
C GLU A 34 -27.88 18.27 -30.83
N LYS A 35 -28.32 19.42 -31.34
CA LYS A 35 -27.91 19.95 -32.65
C LYS A 35 -26.43 20.25 -32.75
N ALA A 36 -25.79 20.65 -31.65
CA ALA A 36 -24.35 20.88 -31.63
C ALA A 36 -23.52 19.58 -31.64
N VAL A 37 -24.15 18.39 -31.64
CA VAL A 37 -23.44 17.09 -31.64
C VAL A 37 -24.06 16.07 -32.60
N ASP A 38 -24.90 16.49 -33.55
CA ASP A 38 -25.56 15.59 -34.50
C ASP A 38 -24.74 15.32 -35.79
N GLY A 39 -23.60 16.00 -35.96
CA GLY A 39 -22.71 15.85 -37.12
C GLY A 39 -23.04 16.76 -38.31
N LEU A 40 -24.15 17.50 -38.27
CA LEU A 40 -24.68 18.24 -39.42
C LEU A 40 -24.17 19.69 -39.48
N LYS A 41 -23.31 19.97 -40.46
CA LYS A 41 -22.70 21.31 -40.67
C LYS A 41 -23.07 21.95 -42.03
N SER A 42 -24.14 21.47 -42.67
CA SER A 42 -24.51 21.84 -44.05
C SER A 42 -25.30 23.14 -44.17
N ASN A 43 -25.98 23.57 -43.10
CA ASN A 43 -26.82 24.77 -43.08
C ASN A 43 -26.71 25.44 -41.71
N LEU A 44 -25.76 26.36 -41.58
CA LEU A 44 -25.37 27.06 -40.35
C LEU A 44 -26.24 28.32 -40.10
N SER A 45 -27.50 28.29 -40.55
CA SER A 45 -28.50 29.33 -40.26
C SER A 45 -29.46 28.89 -39.17
N TYR A 46 -30.05 29.85 -38.47
CA TYR A 46 -31.08 29.63 -37.47
C TYR A 46 -32.23 28.75 -37.98
N ASN A 47 -32.72 29.01 -39.20
CA ASN A 47 -33.78 28.22 -39.83
C ASN A 47 -33.28 26.90 -40.45
N GLY A 48 -31.97 26.62 -40.39
CA GLY A 48 -31.38 25.39 -40.91
C GLY A 48 -31.64 24.15 -40.05
N GLY A 49 -31.98 24.33 -38.77
CA GLY A 49 -32.28 23.22 -37.84
C GLY A 49 -31.07 22.34 -37.47
N GLN A 50 -29.86 22.89 -37.66
CA GLN A 50 -28.55 22.27 -37.43
C GLN A 50 -27.71 23.06 -36.42
N CYS A 51 -28.35 23.85 -35.53
CA CYS A 51 -27.65 24.61 -34.50
C CYS A 51 -28.42 24.66 -33.18
N ALA A 52 -27.69 24.44 -32.08
CA ALA A 52 -28.16 24.61 -30.71
C ALA A 52 -28.15 26.09 -30.34
N VAL A 53 -29.29 26.65 -29.98
CA VAL A 53 -29.45 28.08 -29.70
C VAL A 53 -30.12 28.29 -28.35
N SER A 54 -29.37 28.95 -27.46
CA SER A 54 -29.84 29.37 -26.14
C SER A 54 -30.94 30.42 -26.21
N GLY A 55 -31.67 30.61 -25.11
CA GLY A 55 -32.66 31.67 -24.96
C GLY A 55 -32.08 33.07 -25.20
N SER A 56 -32.95 34.01 -25.59
CA SER A 56 -32.57 35.40 -25.80
C SER A 56 -32.72 36.25 -24.53
N ARG A 57 -31.91 37.31 -24.42
CA ARG A 57 -31.94 38.31 -23.33
C ARG A 57 -31.42 37.83 -21.97
N GLU A 58 -30.74 36.68 -21.94
CA GLU A 58 -30.07 36.18 -20.74
C GLU A 58 -28.65 36.78 -20.62
N LYS A 59 -28.17 36.97 -19.39
CA LYS A 59 -26.79 37.43 -19.13
C LYS A 59 -25.79 36.28 -19.02
N THR A 60 -26.26 35.05 -18.93
CA THR A 60 -25.45 33.83 -18.95
C THR A 60 -26.08 32.84 -19.91
N ALA A 61 -25.26 32.04 -20.59
CA ALA A 61 -25.73 30.97 -21.47
C ALA A 61 -24.78 29.77 -21.34
N LEU A 62 -25.32 28.60 -21.08
CA LEU A 62 -24.57 27.36 -20.89
C LEU A 62 -25.04 26.30 -21.87
N TRP A 63 -24.11 25.64 -22.53
CA TRP A 63 -24.33 24.38 -23.25
C TRP A 63 -23.32 23.34 -22.74
N ARG A 64 -23.70 22.08 -22.65
CA ARG A 64 -22.80 20.98 -22.29
C ARG A 64 -23.17 19.68 -22.98
N VAL A 65 -22.18 18.80 -23.12
CA VAL A 65 -22.34 17.41 -23.55
C VAL A 65 -21.87 16.44 -22.46
N ASP A 66 -22.60 15.35 -22.29
CA ASP A 66 -22.21 14.19 -21.48
C ASP A 66 -21.56 13.14 -22.39
N LEU A 67 -20.24 12.93 -22.25
CA LEU A 67 -19.49 11.93 -23.01
C LEU A 67 -19.87 10.49 -22.61
N GLY A 68 -20.66 10.32 -21.55
CA GLY A 68 -21.16 9.05 -21.02
C GLY A 68 -20.23 8.44 -19.96
N ASP A 69 -18.92 8.66 -20.11
CA ASP A 69 -17.89 8.24 -19.16
C ASP A 69 -16.70 9.23 -19.19
N ILE A 70 -15.78 9.10 -18.22
CA ILE A 70 -14.54 9.86 -18.19
C ILE A 70 -13.75 9.59 -19.47
N SER A 71 -13.33 10.67 -20.12
CA SER A 71 -12.59 10.65 -21.38
C SER A 71 -11.40 11.57 -21.30
N THR A 72 -10.30 11.20 -21.96
CA THR A 72 -9.17 12.12 -22.19
C THR A 72 -9.43 12.87 -23.48
N ILE A 73 -9.51 14.19 -23.37
CA ILE A 73 -9.71 15.12 -24.47
C ILE A 73 -8.34 15.55 -24.97
N GLN A 74 -8.23 15.76 -26.28
CA GLN A 74 -7.03 16.32 -26.92
C GLN A 74 -7.33 17.67 -27.55
N ASN A 75 -8.35 17.74 -28.40
CA ASN A 75 -8.74 18.95 -29.12
C ASN A 75 -10.27 19.11 -29.09
N ILE A 76 -10.74 20.34 -29.15
CA ILE A 76 -12.17 20.69 -29.29
C ILE A 76 -12.31 21.57 -30.52
N THR A 77 -13.24 21.28 -31.43
CA THR A 77 -13.55 22.15 -32.58
C THR A 77 -14.99 22.64 -32.51
N ILE A 78 -15.13 23.96 -32.45
CA ILE A 78 -16.40 24.68 -32.31
C ILE A 78 -16.76 25.27 -33.67
N TYR A 79 -17.97 25.01 -34.16
CA TYR A 79 -18.54 25.61 -35.35
C TYR A 79 -19.69 26.52 -34.92
N TYR A 80 -19.55 27.82 -35.19
CA TYR A 80 -20.53 28.82 -34.80
C TYR A 80 -21.60 29.02 -35.88
N MET A 81 -22.78 29.52 -35.47
CA MET A 81 -23.83 29.98 -36.37
C MET A 81 -23.35 31.15 -37.24
N THR A 82 -23.59 31.08 -38.56
CA THR A 82 -23.12 32.07 -39.54
C THR A 82 -24.23 32.69 -40.38
N GLU A 83 -25.47 32.20 -40.30
CA GLU A 83 -26.56 32.48 -41.25
C GLU A 83 -26.25 32.10 -42.70
N ASN A 84 -25.27 31.21 -42.91
CA ASN A 84 -24.64 30.94 -44.20
C ASN A 84 -24.13 32.21 -44.90
N GLN A 85 -23.85 33.28 -44.15
CA GLN A 85 -23.31 34.54 -44.67
C GLN A 85 -21.78 34.54 -44.62
N ALA A 86 -21.18 35.51 -45.30
CA ALA A 86 -19.75 35.78 -45.14
C ALA A 86 -19.42 36.06 -43.67
N TRP A 87 -18.29 35.52 -43.20
CA TRP A 87 -17.85 35.65 -41.82
C TRP A 87 -16.90 36.84 -41.63
N GLY A 88 -17.02 37.50 -40.47
CA GLY A 88 -16.22 38.68 -40.10
C GLY A 88 -17.07 39.74 -39.39
N ALA A 89 -16.50 40.91 -39.15
CA ALA A 89 -17.07 41.94 -38.27
C ALA A 89 -18.47 42.49 -38.66
N SER A 90 -18.90 42.30 -39.91
CA SER A 90 -20.26 42.65 -40.36
C SER A 90 -21.31 41.58 -40.06
N ASN A 91 -20.90 40.38 -39.63
CA ASN A 91 -21.80 39.30 -39.22
C ASN A 91 -22.23 39.51 -37.77
N GLY A 92 -23.54 39.71 -37.55
CA GLY A 92 -24.11 40.10 -36.27
C GLY A 92 -23.91 39.11 -35.11
N PHE A 93 -23.52 37.86 -35.40
CA PHE A 93 -23.26 36.85 -34.35
C PHE A 93 -21.84 36.92 -33.79
N THR A 94 -20.88 37.56 -34.46
CA THR A 94 -19.47 37.59 -34.02
C THR A 94 -19.27 38.21 -32.63
N GLY A 95 -20.05 39.25 -32.29
CA GLY A 95 -20.08 39.84 -30.94
C GLY A 95 -20.79 38.97 -29.88
N VAL A 96 -21.53 37.93 -30.27
CA VAL A 96 -22.16 36.97 -29.35
C VAL A 96 -21.13 35.97 -28.82
N PHE A 97 -20.18 35.54 -29.65
CA PHE A 97 -19.27 34.44 -29.32
C PHE A 97 -18.03 34.85 -28.53
N VAL A 98 -17.64 36.13 -28.56
CA VAL A 98 -16.50 36.63 -27.76
C VAL A 98 -16.77 36.58 -26.26
N GLY A 99 -15.70 36.39 -25.47
CA GLY A 99 -15.74 36.30 -24.01
C GLY A 99 -16.22 34.95 -23.44
N PHE A 100 -16.18 33.90 -24.25
CA PHE A 100 -16.64 32.57 -23.84
C PHE A 100 -15.58 31.79 -23.05
N TYR A 101 -16.05 30.76 -22.36
CA TYR A 101 -15.28 29.80 -21.59
C TYR A 101 -15.59 28.38 -22.06
N VAL A 102 -14.60 27.50 -21.97
CA VAL A 102 -14.78 26.05 -22.07
C VAL A 102 -14.22 25.41 -20.81
N TYR A 103 -15.01 24.55 -20.19
CA TYR A 103 -14.63 23.77 -19.01
C TYR A 103 -14.75 22.27 -19.30
N VAL A 104 -13.92 21.50 -18.60
CA VAL A 104 -13.98 20.04 -18.57
C VAL A 104 -14.23 19.62 -17.12
N SER A 105 -15.28 18.83 -16.87
CA SER A 105 -15.74 18.49 -15.52
C SER A 105 -16.11 17.01 -15.41
N ASN A 106 -15.98 16.46 -14.20
CA ASN A 106 -16.54 15.15 -13.84
C ASN A 106 -18.00 15.25 -13.35
N THR A 107 -18.50 16.46 -13.11
CA THR A 107 -19.88 16.72 -12.71
C THR A 107 -20.61 17.56 -13.75
N THR A 108 -21.92 17.70 -13.58
CA THR A 108 -22.76 18.59 -14.40
C THR A 108 -22.51 20.09 -14.16
N ASN A 109 -21.69 20.46 -13.17
CA ASN A 109 -21.39 21.83 -12.80
C ASN A 109 -20.05 22.29 -13.41
N LYS A 110 -19.99 23.56 -13.83
CA LYS A 110 -18.78 24.20 -14.37
C LYS A 110 -17.76 24.52 -13.28
N ASP A 111 -18.23 24.84 -12.07
CA ASP A 111 -17.39 25.30 -10.96
C ASP A 111 -16.60 24.16 -10.29
N ASP A 112 -17.01 22.92 -10.53
CA ASP A 112 -16.29 21.70 -10.15
C ASP A 112 -15.26 21.29 -11.22
N GLY A 113 -15.24 21.99 -12.36
CA GLY A 113 -14.46 21.65 -13.55
C GLY A 113 -13.15 22.43 -13.69
N GLN A 114 -12.26 21.90 -14.52
CA GLN A 114 -11.03 22.58 -14.92
C GLN A 114 -11.28 23.44 -16.16
N LEU A 115 -10.75 24.67 -16.15
CA LEU A 115 -10.80 25.57 -17.29
C LEU A 115 -9.91 25.04 -18.43
N CYS A 116 -10.53 24.79 -19.58
CA CYS A 116 -9.87 24.40 -20.83
C CYS A 116 -9.44 25.63 -21.63
N PHE A 117 -10.33 26.62 -21.76
CA PHE A 117 -10.10 27.84 -22.52
C PHE A 117 -10.96 28.99 -21.98
N HIS A 118 -10.45 30.21 -22.04
CA HIS A 118 -11.20 31.45 -21.80
C HIS A 118 -10.76 32.50 -22.82
N ASP A 119 -11.72 33.06 -23.55
CA ASP A 119 -11.50 34.21 -24.43
C ASP A 119 -11.38 35.51 -23.61
N ASN A 120 -10.23 35.67 -22.97
CA ASN A 120 -9.88 36.88 -22.21
C ASN A 120 -9.43 38.00 -23.17
N GLU A 121 -10.34 38.49 -24.00
CA GLU A 121 -10.10 39.48 -25.08
C GLU A 121 -9.07 39.00 -26.12
N HIS A 122 -8.95 37.69 -26.33
CA HIS A 122 -8.11 37.12 -27.38
C HIS A 122 -8.75 37.33 -28.76
N PHE A 123 -10.08 37.28 -28.81
CA PHE A 123 -10.87 37.54 -30.01
C PHE A 123 -11.68 38.84 -29.94
N ASN A 124 -11.96 39.38 -31.11
CA ASN A 124 -12.92 40.45 -31.34
C ASN A 124 -13.75 40.10 -32.61
N PRO A 125 -14.81 40.85 -32.97
CA PRO A 125 -15.65 40.56 -34.12
C PRO A 125 -14.94 40.40 -35.48
N SER A 126 -13.72 40.93 -35.62
CA SER A 126 -12.91 40.78 -36.84
C SER A 126 -11.96 39.57 -36.81
N THR A 127 -11.67 39.00 -35.64
CA THR A 127 -10.63 37.97 -35.44
C THR A 127 -11.15 36.63 -34.95
N ILE A 128 -12.33 36.57 -34.33
CA ILE A 128 -12.98 35.30 -34.01
C ILE A 128 -13.25 34.52 -35.31
N PRO A 129 -12.85 33.24 -35.45
CA PRO A 129 -13.14 32.46 -36.65
C PRO A 129 -14.51 31.77 -36.55
N ALA A 130 -15.13 31.46 -37.71
CA ALA A 130 -16.40 30.72 -37.77
C ALA A 130 -16.25 29.27 -37.26
N VAL A 131 -15.04 28.71 -37.42
CA VAL A 131 -14.64 27.40 -36.92
C VAL A 131 -13.38 27.59 -36.08
N LEU A 132 -13.44 27.24 -34.81
CA LEU A 132 -12.37 27.43 -33.84
C LEU A 132 -11.93 26.08 -33.28
N THR A 133 -10.65 25.73 -33.45
CA THR A 133 -10.05 24.57 -32.81
C THR A 133 -9.22 24.99 -31.61
N LEU A 134 -9.51 24.40 -30.46
CA LEU A 134 -8.85 24.59 -29.18
C LEU A 134 -8.03 23.33 -28.84
N ASN A 135 -6.77 23.50 -28.45
CA ASN A 135 -5.97 22.42 -27.89
C ASN A 135 -6.30 22.30 -26.39
N CYS A 136 -6.74 21.13 -25.95
CA CYS A 136 -7.35 20.92 -24.64
C CYS A 136 -7.03 19.53 -24.08
N THR A 137 -5.82 19.35 -23.56
CA THR A 137 -5.39 18.07 -22.97
C THR A 137 -5.86 17.97 -21.51
N LEU A 138 -7.15 17.69 -21.33
CA LEU A 138 -7.83 17.54 -20.03
C LEU A 138 -8.63 16.25 -19.96
N GLN A 139 -9.04 15.86 -18.75
CA GLN A 139 -9.85 14.67 -18.50
C GLN A 139 -11.16 15.03 -17.82
N GLY A 140 -12.25 14.46 -18.34
CA GLY A 140 -13.57 14.65 -17.75
C GLY A 140 -14.65 13.86 -18.48
N ARG A 141 -15.84 13.84 -17.88
CA ARG A 141 -17.05 13.26 -18.47
C ARG A 141 -17.91 14.30 -19.19
N TYR A 142 -17.91 15.54 -18.71
CA TYR A 142 -18.69 16.64 -19.26
C TYR A 142 -17.77 17.69 -19.86
N VAL A 143 -18.14 18.22 -21.02
CA VAL A 143 -17.52 19.42 -21.59
C VAL A 143 -18.59 20.50 -21.69
N ILE A 144 -18.26 21.69 -21.19
CA ILE A 144 -19.21 22.76 -20.92
C ILE A 144 -18.72 24.02 -21.64
N TYR A 145 -19.51 24.50 -22.60
CA TYR A 145 -19.37 25.85 -23.15
C TYR A 145 -20.19 26.82 -22.31
N TYR A 146 -19.56 27.90 -21.84
CA TYR A 146 -20.21 28.91 -21.01
C TYR A 146 -19.92 30.30 -21.56
N ASN A 147 -20.94 31.15 -21.60
CA ASN A 147 -20.83 32.54 -22.03
C ASN A 147 -21.54 33.43 -21.00
N GLU A 148 -20.92 34.55 -20.65
CA GLU A 148 -21.36 35.43 -19.56
C GLU A 148 -21.15 36.91 -19.92
N ARG A 149 -22.11 37.73 -19.49
CA ARG A 149 -22.11 39.18 -19.68
C ARG A 149 -22.09 39.90 -18.34
N THR A 150 -20.93 40.49 -18.03
CA THR A 150 -20.66 41.30 -16.84
C THR A 150 -20.54 42.78 -17.18
N ASP A 151 -20.74 43.63 -16.19
CA ASP A 151 -20.51 45.08 -16.34
C ASP A 151 -19.02 45.37 -16.56
N GLY A 152 -18.71 46.30 -17.46
CA GLY A 152 -17.34 46.68 -17.81
C GLY A 152 -16.70 45.88 -18.95
N GLN A 153 -17.41 44.93 -19.56
CA GLN A 153 -16.96 44.25 -20.78
C GLN A 153 -16.75 45.20 -21.97
N PRO A 154 -15.92 44.84 -22.97
CA PRO A 154 -15.70 45.65 -24.15
C PRO A 154 -16.99 45.95 -24.92
N ALA A 155 -17.16 47.19 -25.40
CA ALA A 155 -18.39 47.68 -26.03
C ALA A 155 -18.80 46.95 -27.34
N TYR A 156 -17.95 46.08 -27.87
CA TYR A 156 -18.24 45.23 -29.03
C TYR A 156 -18.81 43.84 -28.67
N TYR A 157 -18.87 43.50 -27.37
CA TYR A 157 -19.57 42.31 -26.89
C TYR A 157 -21.09 42.55 -27.05
N TYR A 158 -21.82 41.52 -27.47
CA TYR A 158 -23.27 41.60 -27.53
C TYR A 158 -23.86 41.68 -26.12
N GLU A 159 -24.90 42.51 -25.92
CA GLU A 159 -25.47 42.81 -24.58
C GLU A 159 -25.92 41.56 -23.79
N TYR A 160 -26.24 40.48 -24.51
CA TYR A 160 -26.72 39.22 -23.96
C TYR A 160 -25.74 38.08 -24.27
N ALA A 161 -25.75 37.05 -23.43
CA ALA A 161 -24.99 35.83 -23.66
C ALA A 161 -25.72 34.96 -24.70
N GLY A 162 -24.96 34.17 -25.44
CA GLY A 162 -25.50 33.19 -26.38
C GLY A 162 -24.54 32.04 -26.64
N THR A 163 -25.08 30.86 -26.95
CA THR A 163 -24.28 29.69 -27.35
C THR A 163 -24.18 29.57 -28.86
N ASN A 164 -25.31 29.57 -29.57
CA ASN A 164 -25.48 29.46 -31.03
C ASN A 164 -24.44 28.55 -31.72
N LEU A 165 -24.30 27.34 -31.19
CA LEU A 165 -23.32 26.32 -31.61
C LEU A 165 -23.96 25.44 -32.69
N CYS A 166 -23.35 25.34 -33.87
CA CYS A 166 -23.82 24.43 -34.92
C CYS A 166 -23.12 23.06 -34.87
N GLU A 167 -21.89 23.00 -34.37
CA GLU A 167 -21.23 21.73 -34.01
C GLU A 167 -20.18 21.98 -32.93
N PHE A 168 -19.99 21.02 -32.04
CA PHE A 168 -19.03 21.02 -30.95
C PHE A 168 -18.33 19.65 -30.93
N GLU A 169 -17.32 19.49 -31.78
CA GLU A 169 -16.58 18.25 -31.95
C GLU A 169 -15.52 18.13 -30.84
N ILE A 170 -15.47 16.99 -30.16
CA ILE A 170 -14.50 16.73 -29.09
C ILE A 170 -13.67 15.54 -29.50
N TYR A 171 -12.38 15.75 -29.74
CA TYR A 171 -11.45 14.73 -30.21
C TYR A 171 -10.66 14.17 -29.04
N GLY A 172 -10.76 12.86 -28.81
CA GLY A 172 -10.21 12.19 -27.64
C GLY A 172 -10.53 10.70 -27.60
N CYS A 173 -10.28 10.06 -26.46
CA CYS A 173 -10.69 8.67 -26.19
C CYS A 173 -11.35 8.54 -24.82
N GLN A 174 -12.24 7.55 -24.67
CA GLN A 174 -12.68 7.13 -23.33
C GLN A 174 -11.49 6.61 -22.52
N GLN A 175 -11.56 6.71 -21.19
CA GLN A 175 -10.52 6.21 -20.29
C GLN A 175 -10.18 4.74 -20.58
N GLY A 176 -8.90 4.37 -20.45
CA GLY A 176 -8.41 3.05 -20.81
C GLY A 176 -8.14 2.82 -22.30
N PHE A 177 -8.42 3.77 -23.20
CA PHE A 177 -8.18 3.64 -24.64
C PHE A 177 -7.27 4.74 -25.22
N TYR A 178 -6.48 4.36 -26.24
CA TYR A 178 -5.56 5.26 -26.94
C TYR A 178 -5.36 4.87 -28.42
N GLY A 179 -4.63 5.71 -29.16
CA GLY A 179 -4.21 5.47 -30.53
C GLY A 179 -5.25 5.88 -31.57
N VAL A 180 -4.98 5.54 -32.82
CA VAL A 180 -5.87 5.83 -33.96
C VAL A 180 -7.25 5.21 -33.71
N ASN A 181 -8.30 6.02 -33.78
CA ASN A 181 -9.69 5.60 -33.52
C ASN A 181 -9.91 4.91 -32.14
N CYS A 182 -9.03 5.12 -31.16
CA CYS A 182 -9.13 4.54 -29.81
C CYS A 182 -9.18 3.00 -29.77
N THR A 183 -8.56 2.31 -30.73
CA THR A 183 -8.63 0.84 -30.82
C THR A 183 -7.69 0.09 -29.88
N SER A 184 -6.75 0.78 -29.24
CA SER A 184 -5.75 0.17 -28.35
C SER A 184 -6.11 0.43 -26.89
N THR A 185 -5.97 -0.56 -26.01
CA THR A 185 -6.16 -0.40 -24.57
C THR A 185 -4.86 0.05 -23.88
N CYS A 186 -4.96 0.90 -22.86
CA CYS A 186 -3.81 1.27 -22.04
C CYS A 186 -3.16 0.02 -21.40
N PRO A 187 -1.83 0.01 -21.20
CA PRO A 187 -1.14 -1.07 -20.49
C PRO A 187 -1.67 -1.35 -19.08
N ASP A 188 -1.76 -2.64 -18.70
CA ASP A 188 -2.36 -3.11 -17.44
C ASP A 188 -1.74 -2.49 -16.16
N ASN A 189 -0.46 -2.12 -16.21
CA ASN A 189 0.27 -1.53 -15.09
C ASN A 189 0.27 0.01 -15.09
N CYS A 190 -0.49 0.67 -15.97
CA CYS A 190 -0.78 2.10 -15.82
C CYS A 190 -1.67 2.32 -14.58
N VAL A 191 -1.36 3.30 -13.74
CA VAL A 191 -2.27 3.69 -12.65
C VAL A 191 -3.58 4.22 -13.23
N SER A 192 -4.72 3.70 -12.75
CA SER A 192 -6.07 4.09 -13.16
C SER A 192 -6.34 3.98 -14.67
N ASP A 193 -5.75 3.00 -15.34
CA ASP A 193 -5.87 2.78 -16.80
C ASP A 193 -5.51 4.02 -17.63
N LEU A 194 -4.56 4.83 -17.13
CA LEU A 194 -4.27 6.15 -17.67
C LEU A 194 -2.98 6.18 -18.51
N CYS A 195 -3.15 6.37 -19.81
CA CYS A 195 -2.05 6.49 -20.76
C CYS A 195 -2.23 7.64 -21.77
N GLU A 196 -1.12 8.09 -22.35
CA GLU A 196 -1.10 9.13 -23.38
C GLU A 196 -1.84 8.67 -24.64
N LEU A 197 -2.78 9.50 -25.11
CA LEU A 197 -3.64 9.23 -26.28
C LEU A 197 -2.88 8.85 -27.57
N VAL A 198 -1.64 9.30 -27.73
CA VAL A 198 -0.82 9.07 -28.93
C VAL A 198 0.04 7.82 -28.81
N THR A 199 0.88 7.72 -27.78
CA THR A 199 1.88 6.64 -27.68
C THR A 199 1.40 5.44 -26.87
N GLY A 200 0.38 5.62 -26.02
CA GLY A 200 0.00 4.63 -25.00
C GLY A 200 0.98 4.56 -23.83
N SER A 201 1.83 5.57 -23.64
CA SER A 201 2.72 5.65 -22.49
C SER A 201 1.92 5.99 -21.22
N CYS A 202 2.10 5.22 -20.15
CA CYS A 202 1.45 5.49 -18.88
C CYS A 202 1.97 6.80 -18.27
N PHE A 203 1.07 7.57 -17.63
CA PHE A 203 1.50 8.75 -16.85
C PHE A 203 2.18 8.37 -15.53
N GLN A 204 1.83 7.21 -14.98
CA GLN A 204 2.43 6.64 -13.77
C GLN A 204 2.32 5.10 -13.82
N CYS A 205 3.38 4.41 -13.40
CA CYS A 205 3.38 2.96 -13.24
C CYS A 205 2.88 2.53 -11.86
N ALA A 206 2.22 1.37 -11.82
CA ALA A 206 2.01 0.62 -10.59
C ALA A 206 3.36 0.28 -9.92
N VAL A 207 3.35 0.21 -8.59
CA VAL A 207 4.53 -0.14 -7.78
C VAL A 207 5.16 -1.46 -8.24
N GLY A 208 6.48 -1.50 -8.36
CA GLY A 208 7.21 -2.66 -8.84
C GLY A 208 7.33 -2.78 -10.36
N TYR A 209 6.89 -1.76 -11.11
CA TYR A 209 7.07 -1.65 -12.57
C TYR A 209 7.64 -0.28 -12.96
N ARG A 210 8.24 -0.21 -14.15
CA ARG A 210 8.81 1.01 -14.76
C ARG A 210 8.73 0.95 -16.30
N GLY A 211 9.25 2.01 -16.93
CA GLY A 211 9.27 2.16 -18.39
C GLY A 211 8.00 2.84 -18.92
N PRO A 212 8.02 3.33 -20.18
CA PRO A 212 6.92 4.12 -20.71
C PRO A 212 5.59 3.36 -20.74
N ARG A 213 5.61 2.02 -20.84
CA ARG A 213 4.40 1.19 -20.87
C ARG A 213 4.19 0.37 -19.59
N CYS A 214 5.00 0.60 -18.55
CA CYS A 214 4.95 -0.14 -17.29
C CYS A 214 5.03 -1.67 -17.44
N ASP A 215 5.69 -2.12 -18.50
CA ASP A 215 5.91 -3.50 -18.90
C ASP A 215 7.25 -4.06 -18.40
N ILE A 216 8.06 -3.24 -17.74
CA ILE A 216 9.35 -3.62 -17.16
C ILE A 216 9.18 -3.78 -15.65
N GLU A 217 9.19 -5.03 -15.16
CA GLU A 217 9.26 -5.35 -13.72
C GLU A 217 10.58 -4.84 -13.12
N CYS A 218 10.59 -4.46 -11.83
CA CYS A 218 11.82 -4.04 -11.18
C CYS A 218 12.84 -5.19 -11.05
N ASP A 219 13.99 -4.97 -11.65
CA ASP A 219 15.12 -5.90 -11.75
C ASP A 219 16.41 -5.29 -11.17
N GLY A 220 17.54 -5.99 -11.33
CA GLY A 220 18.86 -5.44 -11.01
C GLY A 220 19.12 -5.12 -9.52
N GLY A 221 18.35 -5.73 -8.60
CA GLY A 221 18.40 -5.42 -7.18
C GLY A 221 17.55 -4.21 -6.77
N MET A 222 16.54 -3.85 -7.56
CA MET A 222 15.64 -2.72 -7.27
C MET A 222 14.18 -3.14 -7.01
N TYR A 223 13.41 -2.30 -6.32
CA TYR A 223 11.98 -2.50 -6.02
C TYR A 223 11.21 -1.20 -5.75
N GLY A 224 9.88 -1.28 -5.70
CA GLY A 224 8.96 -0.22 -5.31
C GLY A 224 8.57 0.72 -6.44
N GLN A 225 8.12 1.93 -6.10
CA GLN A 225 7.71 2.93 -7.11
C GLN A 225 8.89 3.30 -8.02
N ASP A 226 8.67 3.22 -9.33
CA ASP A 226 9.63 3.49 -10.40
C ASP A 226 10.98 2.76 -10.22
N CYS A 227 10.98 1.65 -9.47
CA CYS A 227 12.16 0.88 -9.07
C CYS A 227 13.22 1.70 -8.31
N SER A 228 12.78 2.61 -7.44
CA SER A 228 13.66 3.57 -6.77
C SER A 228 14.35 3.06 -5.48
N ASN A 229 13.97 1.89 -4.95
CA ASN A 229 14.54 1.34 -3.72
C ASN A 229 15.45 0.15 -4.03
N THR A 230 16.58 0.02 -3.33
CA THR A 230 17.49 -1.12 -3.49
C THR A 230 17.14 -2.26 -2.52
N CYS A 231 17.18 -3.51 -3.00
CA CYS A 231 17.06 -4.72 -2.19
C CYS A 231 18.12 -4.75 -1.08
N GLY A 232 17.79 -5.35 0.07
CA GLY A 232 18.78 -5.70 1.09
C GLY A 232 19.60 -6.93 0.72
N SER A 233 20.27 -7.51 1.72
CA SER A 233 21.17 -8.65 1.57
C SER A 233 20.41 -9.98 1.39
N CYS A 234 19.60 -10.12 0.33
CA CYS A 234 18.91 -11.37 0.03
C CYS A 234 19.89 -12.53 -0.21
N LEU A 235 19.46 -13.76 0.08
CA LEU A 235 20.26 -14.96 -0.11
C LEU A 235 20.83 -15.07 -1.54
N ASN A 236 22.16 -15.24 -1.65
CA ASN A 236 22.92 -15.30 -2.90
C ASN A 236 22.73 -14.08 -3.82
N SER A 237 22.48 -12.88 -3.26
CA SER A 237 22.26 -11.64 -4.01
C SER A 237 21.13 -11.73 -5.04
N ARG A 238 20.13 -12.59 -4.78
CA ARG A 238 18.94 -12.72 -5.62
C ARG A 238 18.10 -11.44 -5.58
N GLN A 239 17.39 -11.19 -6.68
CA GLN A 239 16.36 -10.15 -6.78
C GLN A 239 15.33 -10.33 -5.65
N CYS A 240 15.04 -9.23 -4.93
CA CYS A 240 13.96 -9.16 -3.97
C CYS A 240 12.61 -8.96 -4.66
N HIS A 241 11.51 -9.14 -3.95
CA HIS A 241 10.17 -8.95 -4.50
C HIS A 241 10.00 -7.52 -5.06
N HIS A 242 9.79 -7.41 -6.38
CA HIS A 242 9.77 -6.15 -7.12
C HIS A 242 8.83 -5.06 -6.55
N ILE A 243 7.69 -5.42 -5.97
CA ILE A 243 6.79 -4.47 -5.26
C ILE A 243 7.34 -4.01 -3.90
N ASN A 244 7.55 -4.92 -2.94
CA ASN A 244 7.71 -4.56 -1.52
C ASN A 244 9.14 -4.72 -0.98
N GLY A 245 10.05 -5.32 -1.75
CA GLY A 245 11.46 -5.49 -1.39
C GLY A 245 11.78 -6.68 -0.49
N SER A 246 10.87 -7.62 -0.28
CA SER A 246 11.12 -8.79 0.58
C SER A 246 11.97 -9.88 -0.10
N CYS A 247 12.79 -10.57 0.69
CA CYS A 247 13.65 -11.65 0.24
C CYS A 247 12.95 -13.00 0.49
N GLN A 248 12.15 -13.46 -0.48
CA GLN A 248 11.33 -14.70 -0.39
C GLN A 248 12.11 -16.01 -0.11
N GLN A 249 13.44 -15.97 -0.12
CA GLN A 249 14.34 -17.12 0.07
C GLN A 249 15.26 -16.94 1.28
N GLY A 250 14.94 -16.00 2.17
CA GLY A 250 15.77 -15.63 3.31
C GLY A 250 16.95 -14.72 2.95
N CYS A 251 17.77 -14.48 3.96
CA CYS A 251 18.86 -13.53 3.99
C CYS A 251 20.22 -14.18 3.78
N GLY A 252 21.11 -13.44 3.12
CA GLY A 252 22.53 -13.76 3.07
C GLY A 252 23.17 -13.69 4.47
N PRO A 253 24.39 -14.24 4.63
CA PRO A 253 25.05 -14.30 5.92
C PRO A 253 25.22 -12.93 6.57
N GLY A 254 24.81 -12.82 7.85
CA GLY A 254 24.94 -11.60 8.65
C GLY A 254 23.75 -10.65 8.64
N TYR A 255 22.64 -11.01 7.97
CA TYR A 255 21.43 -10.20 7.88
C TYR A 255 20.16 -11.00 8.21
N GLN A 256 19.10 -10.28 8.61
CA GLN A 256 17.78 -10.78 9.00
C GLN A 256 16.66 -9.80 8.61
N GLY A 257 15.42 -10.19 8.92
CA GLY A 257 14.20 -9.42 8.63
C GLY A 257 13.72 -9.60 7.18
N ASP A 258 12.45 -9.30 6.91
CA ASP A 258 11.80 -9.63 5.63
C ASP A 258 12.51 -9.08 4.39
N LYS A 259 13.21 -7.94 4.52
CA LYS A 259 13.98 -7.29 3.44
C LYS A 259 15.49 -7.52 3.53
N CYS A 260 15.98 -8.24 4.54
CA CYS A 260 17.40 -8.47 4.80
C CYS A 260 18.24 -7.19 4.90
N THR A 261 17.65 -6.13 5.49
CA THR A 261 18.29 -4.83 5.74
C THR A 261 18.81 -4.69 7.17
N GLU A 262 18.43 -5.58 8.07
CA GLU A 262 18.87 -5.59 9.47
C GLU A 262 20.08 -6.52 9.62
N GLU A 263 21.14 -6.07 10.29
CA GLU A 263 22.25 -6.94 10.68
C GLU A 263 21.84 -7.91 11.80
N CYS A 264 22.54 -9.04 11.93
CA CYS A 264 22.28 -9.98 13.02
C CYS A 264 22.40 -9.32 14.40
N ASN A 265 21.36 -9.50 15.21
CA ASN A 265 21.35 -9.08 16.60
C ASN A 265 22.48 -9.75 17.41
N GLY A 266 22.99 -9.03 18.40
CA GLY A 266 24.16 -9.45 19.19
C GLY A 266 23.99 -10.83 19.83
N GLY A 267 24.87 -11.76 19.47
CA GLY A 267 24.79 -13.17 19.87
C GLY A 267 24.44 -14.13 18.74
N THR A 268 24.16 -13.64 17.53
CA THR A 268 23.88 -14.46 16.33
C THR A 268 24.73 -14.08 15.12
N TYR A 269 24.92 -15.02 14.18
CA TYR A 269 25.67 -14.82 12.94
C TYR A 269 25.21 -15.77 11.82
N GLY A 270 25.72 -15.54 10.61
CA GLY A 270 25.56 -16.42 9.45
C GLY A 270 24.22 -16.25 8.73
N GLN A 271 23.88 -17.21 7.87
CA GLN A 271 22.65 -17.15 7.06
C GLN A 271 21.41 -17.08 7.97
N ASP A 272 20.50 -16.15 7.67
CA ASP A 272 19.28 -15.90 8.45
C ASP A 272 19.53 -15.72 9.97
N CYS A 273 20.75 -15.33 10.35
CA CYS A 273 21.25 -15.28 11.72
C CYS A 273 21.07 -16.59 12.53
N GLY A 274 21.02 -17.73 11.84
CA GLY A 274 20.69 -19.03 12.41
C GLY A 274 21.75 -19.67 13.32
N TYR A 275 22.94 -19.07 13.47
CA TYR A 275 24.03 -19.61 14.29
C TYR A 275 24.31 -18.72 15.51
N ALA A 276 24.46 -19.33 16.69
CA ALA A 276 24.81 -18.60 17.91
C ALA A 276 26.31 -18.31 18.01
N CYS A 277 26.67 -17.10 18.49
CA CYS A 277 28.05 -16.74 18.80
C CYS A 277 28.63 -17.57 19.94
N GLY A 278 29.94 -17.83 19.89
CA GLY A 278 30.70 -18.35 21.04
C GLY A 278 30.98 -17.27 22.09
N LEU A 279 31.87 -17.57 23.04
CA LEU A 279 32.14 -16.68 24.18
C LEU A 279 33.19 -15.60 23.84
N CYS A 280 32.79 -14.55 23.13
CA CYS A 280 33.65 -13.39 22.86
C CYS A 280 33.88 -12.49 24.10
N ILE A 281 35.00 -11.76 24.13
CA ILE A 281 35.30 -10.74 25.16
C ILE A 281 34.41 -9.48 25.00
N ASN A 282 34.00 -8.89 26.13
CA ASN A 282 33.32 -7.58 26.30
C ASN A 282 31.98 -7.33 25.59
N SER A 283 31.50 -8.23 24.72
CA SER A 283 30.10 -8.36 24.31
C SER A 283 29.92 -9.68 23.55
N ARG A 284 28.72 -10.28 23.59
CA ARG A 284 28.40 -11.50 22.82
C ARG A 284 28.32 -11.27 21.30
N GLN A 285 28.66 -10.09 20.80
CA GLN A 285 28.77 -9.79 19.38
C GLN A 285 30.05 -10.40 18.80
N CYS A 286 29.90 -11.61 18.27
CA CYS A 286 30.78 -12.08 17.21
C CYS A 286 30.44 -11.37 15.89
N HIS A 287 31.34 -11.44 14.90
CA HIS A 287 31.16 -10.83 13.59
C HIS A 287 29.95 -11.44 12.86
N HIS A 288 28.89 -10.65 12.64
CA HIS A 288 27.59 -11.08 12.11
C HIS A 288 27.65 -12.00 10.87
N ILE A 289 28.56 -11.76 9.91
CA ILE A 289 28.71 -12.64 8.73
C ILE A 289 29.27 -14.03 9.07
N ASN A 290 30.44 -14.13 9.73
CA ASN A 290 31.22 -15.37 9.83
C ASN A 290 31.33 -15.97 11.24
N GLY A 291 30.94 -15.23 12.28
CA GLY A 291 30.94 -15.66 13.67
C GLY A 291 32.26 -15.52 14.42
N SER A 292 33.26 -14.78 13.92
CA SER A 292 34.55 -14.61 14.61
C SER A 292 34.50 -13.59 15.75
N CYS A 293 35.29 -13.80 16.80
CA CYS A 293 35.40 -12.87 17.94
C CYS A 293 36.60 -11.93 17.74
N LEU A 294 36.35 -10.71 17.23
CA LEU A 294 37.39 -9.73 16.88
C LEU A 294 38.28 -9.29 18.06
N GLN A 295 37.79 -9.41 19.30
CA GLN A 295 38.51 -9.07 20.54
C GLN A 295 39.06 -10.29 21.28
N GLY A 296 38.99 -11.49 20.69
CA GLY A 296 39.40 -12.75 21.31
C GLY A 296 38.34 -13.37 22.24
N CYS A 297 38.75 -14.45 22.92
CA CYS A 297 37.86 -15.35 23.67
C CYS A 297 37.83 -15.07 25.17
N GLY A 298 36.63 -15.17 25.75
CA GLY A 298 36.43 -15.19 27.20
C GLY A 298 37.11 -16.39 27.85
N SER A 299 37.39 -16.25 29.15
CA SER A 299 38.13 -17.23 29.95
C SER A 299 37.61 -18.65 29.76
N GLY A 300 38.52 -19.55 29.38
CA GLY A 300 38.22 -20.97 29.19
C GLY A 300 37.85 -21.38 27.76
N TYR A 301 37.73 -20.44 26.81
CA TYR A 301 37.43 -20.72 25.40
C TYR A 301 38.56 -20.33 24.45
N GLN A 302 38.60 -20.94 23.26
CA GLN A 302 39.61 -20.72 22.21
C GLN A 302 39.02 -20.86 20.78
N GLY A 303 39.86 -20.59 19.78
CA GLY A 303 39.53 -20.64 18.35
C GLY A 303 38.82 -19.37 17.85
N ASP A 304 38.81 -19.15 16.53
CA ASP A 304 38.34 -17.87 15.93
C ASP A 304 36.92 -17.47 16.32
N LYS A 305 36.05 -18.46 16.58
CA LYS A 305 34.65 -18.25 17.01
C LYS A 305 34.41 -18.43 18.51
N CYS A 306 35.46 -18.75 19.28
CA CYS A 306 35.40 -18.98 20.73
C CYS A 306 34.36 -20.04 21.16
N THR A 307 34.27 -21.13 20.40
CA THR A 307 33.36 -22.27 20.64
C THR A 307 34.07 -23.49 21.25
N GLU A 308 35.40 -23.55 21.19
CA GLU A 308 36.17 -24.66 21.75
C GLU A 308 36.52 -24.37 23.22
N VAL A 309 36.34 -25.35 24.11
CA VAL A 309 36.79 -25.23 25.51
C VAL A 309 38.28 -25.58 25.63
N THR A 310 39.03 -24.77 26.37
CA THR A 310 40.44 -25.04 26.66
C THR A 310 40.59 -26.30 27.52
N SER A 311 41.67 -27.04 27.29
CA SER A 311 41.99 -28.28 28.02
C SER A 311 42.12 -28.07 29.54
N LEU A 312 42.46 -26.86 29.97
CA LEU A 312 42.49 -26.43 31.37
C LEU A 312 41.08 -26.39 31.99
N SER A 313 40.11 -25.75 31.32
CA SER A 313 38.71 -25.71 31.78
C SER A 313 38.03 -27.08 31.69
N ALA A 314 38.32 -27.88 30.67
CA ALA A 314 37.82 -29.26 30.58
C ALA A 314 38.30 -30.13 31.77
N LYS A 315 39.54 -29.90 32.23
CA LYS A 315 40.10 -30.58 33.41
C LYS A 315 39.52 -30.05 34.73
N GLN A 316 39.17 -28.77 34.80
CA GLN A 316 38.47 -28.17 35.96
C GLN A 316 37.12 -28.87 36.22
N GLN A 317 36.32 -29.11 35.17
CA GLN A 317 35.04 -29.83 35.26
C GLN A 317 35.22 -31.27 35.77
N SER A 318 36.35 -31.92 35.43
CA SER A 318 36.70 -33.25 35.93
C SER A 318 37.10 -33.27 37.41
N CYS A 319 37.62 -32.17 37.95
CA CYS A 319 38.01 -32.07 39.37
C CYS A 319 36.79 -31.89 40.28
N GLU A 320 35.83 -31.03 39.90
CA GLU A 320 34.56 -30.85 40.61
C GLU A 320 33.85 -32.20 40.82
N ASN A 321 33.61 -32.95 39.74
CA ASN A 321 32.96 -34.26 39.80
C ASN A 321 33.72 -35.29 40.66
N SER A 322 35.06 -35.19 40.74
CA SER A 322 35.89 -36.08 41.56
C SER A 322 35.69 -35.84 43.07
N ILE A 323 35.52 -34.57 43.49
CA ILE A 323 35.32 -34.20 44.89
C ILE A 323 33.99 -34.77 45.41
N TYR A 324 32.90 -34.62 44.66
CA TYR A 324 31.58 -35.15 45.05
C TYR A 324 31.58 -36.68 45.22
N ILE A 325 32.28 -37.41 44.34
CA ILE A 325 32.42 -38.87 44.45
C ILE A 325 33.19 -39.25 45.73
N SER A 326 34.28 -38.54 46.05
CA SER A 326 35.09 -38.81 47.25
C SER A 326 34.32 -38.58 48.57
N ALA A 327 33.49 -37.53 48.62
CA ALA A 327 32.65 -37.22 49.77
C ALA A 327 31.50 -38.23 49.94
N GLY A 328 30.82 -38.60 48.85
CA GLY A 328 29.74 -39.59 48.85
C GLY A 328 30.21 -40.97 49.32
N VAL A 329 31.33 -41.47 48.80
CA VAL A 329 31.90 -42.77 49.22
C VAL A 329 32.30 -42.75 50.69
N SER A 330 32.89 -41.65 51.18
CA SER A 330 33.27 -41.50 52.59
C SER A 330 32.05 -41.55 53.52
N ALA A 331 30.96 -40.84 53.18
CA ALA A 331 29.71 -40.88 53.94
C ALA A 331 29.09 -42.29 53.94
N ILE A 332 29.06 -42.97 52.80
CA ILE A 332 28.52 -44.35 52.69
C ILE A 332 29.33 -45.32 53.54
N ILE A 333 30.66 -45.25 53.57
CA ILE A 333 31.49 -46.12 54.41
C ILE A 333 31.21 -45.90 55.91
N VAL A 334 31.03 -44.65 56.35
CA VAL A 334 30.67 -44.33 57.74
C VAL A 334 29.25 -44.84 58.08
N ILE A 335 28.29 -44.70 57.16
CA ILE A 335 26.91 -45.20 57.35
C ILE A 335 26.90 -46.73 57.40
N VAL A 336 27.58 -47.42 56.48
CA VAL A 336 27.68 -48.89 56.48
C VAL A 336 28.43 -49.39 57.72
N GLY A 337 29.51 -48.72 58.13
CA GLY A 337 30.27 -49.06 59.34
C GLY A 337 29.46 -48.87 60.63
N THR A 338 28.65 -47.82 60.72
CA THR A 338 27.75 -47.62 61.87
C THR A 338 26.60 -48.62 61.87
N ILE A 339 25.99 -48.92 60.72
CA ILE A 339 24.96 -49.98 60.59
C ILE A 339 25.53 -51.36 60.97
N LEU A 340 26.72 -51.72 60.50
CA LEU A 340 27.37 -52.99 60.85
C LEU A 340 27.66 -53.07 62.36
N ASN A 341 28.17 -52.00 62.98
CA ASN A 341 28.36 -51.94 64.43
C ASN A 341 27.03 -52.07 65.18
N LEU A 342 25.96 -51.42 64.73
CA LEU A 342 24.61 -51.56 65.31
C LEU A 342 24.08 -53.00 65.16
N LEU A 343 24.31 -53.67 64.03
CA LEU A 343 23.91 -55.07 63.81
C LEU A 343 24.72 -56.04 64.68
N ILE A 344 26.03 -55.82 64.84
CA ILE A 344 26.90 -56.60 65.74
C ILE A 344 26.48 -56.39 67.20
N TRP A 345 26.25 -55.14 67.61
CA TRP A 345 25.75 -54.81 68.94
C TRP A 345 24.38 -55.45 69.20
N LYS A 346 23.44 -55.37 68.24
CA LYS A 346 22.12 -55.99 68.34
C LYS A 346 22.20 -57.51 68.41
N ARG A 347 23.08 -58.17 67.65
CA ARG A 347 23.36 -59.63 67.78
C ARG A 347 23.94 -59.96 69.16
N LYS A 348 24.95 -59.21 69.64
CA LYS A 348 25.58 -59.42 70.96
C LYS A 348 24.58 -59.22 72.11
N HIS A 349 23.73 -58.21 72.01
CA HIS A 349 22.66 -57.95 72.99
C HIS A 349 21.55 -59.01 72.93
N HIS A 350 21.21 -59.53 71.75
CA HIS A 350 20.26 -60.64 71.61
C HIS A 350 20.78 -61.94 72.24
N MET A 351 22.10 -62.20 72.16
CA MET A 351 22.74 -63.34 72.83
C MET A 351 22.83 -63.18 74.37
N LEU A 352 22.69 -61.97 74.91
CA LEU A 352 22.66 -61.72 76.36
C LEU A 352 21.23 -61.68 76.94
N LYS A 353 20.19 -61.51 76.11
CA LYS A 353 18.79 -61.42 76.58
C LYS A 353 18.10 -62.79 76.72
N ASN A 354 18.64 -63.86 76.12
CA ASN A 354 18.03 -65.20 76.11
C ASN A 354 18.30 -66.08 77.35
N SER A 355 18.94 -65.56 78.41
CA SER A 355 19.32 -66.35 79.60
C SER A 355 18.71 -65.86 80.92
N SER A 356 17.58 -65.13 80.89
CA SER A 356 16.82 -64.86 82.12
C SER A 356 15.33 -64.62 81.85
N LYS A 357 14.49 -65.48 82.44
CA LYS A 357 13.01 -65.42 82.55
C LYS A 357 12.25 -65.66 81.22
N ASN A 358 11.50 -66.76 80.99
CA ASN A 358 11.22 -67.98 81.78
C ASN A 358 10.90 -67.78 83.27
N ILE A 359 9.84 -67.01 83.56
CA ILE A 359 8.98 -67.08 84.75
C ILE A 359 7.72 -66.25 84.44
N THR A 360 6.57 -66.66 84.97
CA THR A 360 5.19 -66.16 84.72
C THR A 360 4.59 -66.40 83.32
N ASN A 361 3.64 -67.34 83.25
CA ASN A 361 2.77 -67.60 82.10
C ASN A 361 1.40 -68.11 82.61
N SER A 362 0.35 -67.29 82.48
CA SER A 362 -1.07 -67.50 82.89
C SER A 362 -1.79 -66.14 82.90
N HIS A 363 -2.98 -65.85 82.38
CA HIS A 363 -4.00 -66.54 81.55
C HIS A 363 -4.37 -65.57 80.38
N VAL A 364 -5.05 -65.88 79.25
CA VAL A 364 -6.19 -66.77 78.89
C VAL A 364 -7.54 -66.25 79.43
N LEU A 365 -8.13 -65.17 78.88
CA LEU A 365 -9.15 -65.09 77.80
C LEU A 365 -9.70 -63.62 77.76
N ASP A 366 -10.45 -63.05 76.79
CA ASP A 366 -11.06 -63.43 75.49
C ASP A 366 -11.20 -62.17 74.57
N LYS A 367 -11.63 -62.33 73.31
CA LYS A 367 -12.33 -61.37 72.39
C LYS A 367 -11.79 -59.94 72.10
N GLN A 368 -11.22 -59.82 70.89
CA GLN A 368 -11.84 -59.22 69.68
C GLN A 368 -12.40 -57.76 69.67
N ASP A 369 -12.04 -57.05 68.60
CA ASP A 369 -12.79 -56.04 67.80
C ASP A 369 -12.48 -54.50 67.90
N LYS A 370 -12.25 -53.92 66.70
CA LYS A 370 -12.58 -52.56 66.18
C LYS A 370 -11.86 -51.25 66.63
N ASN A 371 -11.23 -50.64 65.62
CA ASN A 371 -11.42 -49.26 65.08
C ASN A 371 -11.41 -47.98 65.97
N ILE A 372 -10.50 -47.03 65.61
CA ILE A 372 -10.75 -45.58 65.24
C ILE A 372 -11.34 -44.63 66.35
N PRO A 373 -11.08 -43.30 66.41
CA PRO A 373 -9.99 -42.39 65.93
C PRO A 373 -9.43 -41.46 67.06
N SER A 374 -8.77 -40.35 66.68
CA SER A 374 -8.65 -39.07 67.44
C SER A 374 -7.61 -39.06 68.59
N THR A 375 -6.99 -37.95 69.05
CA THR A 375 -7.38 -36.53 69.00
C THR A 375 -6.18 -35.55 69.04
N TYR A 376 -6.42 -34.39 68.42
CA TYR A 376 -5.80 -33.06 68.42
C TYR A 376 -5.45 -32.37 69.76
N ALA A 377 -4.57 -31.34 69.68
CA ALA A 377 -4.74 -29.94 70.14
C ALA A 377 -3.52 -29.09 69.64
N GLU A 378 -3.68 -28.06 68.78
CA GLU A 378 -3.83 -26.59 69.04
C GLU A 378 -2.56 -25.86 69.54
N LEU A 379 -2.25 -24.57 69.27
CA LEU A 379 -2.89 -23.40 68.60
C LEU A 379 -1.93 -22.86 67.49
N GLY A 380 -2.24 -22.07 66.44
CA GLY A 380 -2.98 -20.78 66.27
C GLY A 380 -1.98 -19.69 65.78
N ASP A 381 -2.26 -18.70 64.89
CA ASP A 381 -3.47 -18.22 64.20
C ASP A 381 -3.11 -17.16 63.08
N VAL A 382 -4.08 -16.67 62.26
CA VAL A 382 -4.08 -15.41 61.42
C VAL A 382 -3.24 -15.39 60.10
N ASP A 383 -3.68 -14.97 58.87
CA ASP A 383 -4.98 -14.58 58.27
C ASP A 383 -5.04 -14.80 56.71
N LYS A 384 -6.24 -14.67 56.13
CA LYS A 384 -6.72 -14.49 54.70
C LYS A 384 -5.69 -14.41 53.54
N GLN A 385 -5.80 -15.11 52.40
CA GLN A 385 -6.92 -15.43 51.46
C GLN A 385 -7.00 -14.48 50.24
N HIS A 386 -6.79 -15.04 49.04
CA HIS A 386 -7.12 -14.44 47.73
C HIS A 386 -7.72 -15.51 46.79
N THR A 387 -8.75 -15.14 46.03
CA THR A 387 -9.52 -16.00 45.12
C THR A 387 -9.97 -15.19 43.91
N TYR A 388 -9.76 -15.73 42.69
CA TYR A 388 -10.52 -15.53 41.43
C TYR A 388 -10.82 -14.06 40.97
N ASP A 389 -11.05 -13.73 39.70
CA ASP A 389 -11.36 -14.54 38.50
C ASP A 389 -10.96 -13.82 37.18
N ASN A 390 -11.17 -14.48 36.04
CA ASN A 390 -10.99 -13.92 34.68
C ASN A 390 -12.10 -12.93 34.26
N ILE A 391 -11.87 -12.13 33.20
CA ILE A 391 -12.70 -12.06 31.95
C ILE A 391 -12.15 -11.04 30.94
N HIS A 392 -12.31 -11.33 29.65
CA HIS A 392 -11.97 -10.47 28.49
C HIS A 392 -12.91 -9.27 28.31
N HIS A 393 -12.40 -8.18 27.73
CA HIS A 393 -13.18 -7.32 26.83
C HIS A 393 -12.33 -6.63 25.75
N TYR A 394 -12.88 -6.53 24.55
CA TYR A 394 -12.41 -5.77 23.38
C TYR A 394 -13.60 -4.96 22.87
N SER A 395 -13.45 -3.65 22.62
CA SER A 395 -14.08 -2.98 21.47
C SER A 395 -13.56 -1.55 21.28
N GLU A 396 -13.49 -1.17 20.02
CA GLU A 396 -12.78 -0.04 19.41
C GLU A 396 -13.41 1.37 19.57
N ALA A 397 -12.62 2.36 19.14
CA ALA A 397 -12.97 3.56 18.37
C ALA A 397 -14.02 4.57 18.90
N ASN A 398 -13.57 5.81 19.09
CA ASN A 398 -13.65 6.86 18.04
C ASN A 398 -13.05 8.18 18.53
N TYR A 399 -12.42 8.95 17.62
CA TYR A 399 -12.13 10.37 17.87
C TYR A 399 -12.13 11.16 16.56
N SER A 400 -12.96 12.21 16.51
CA SER A 400 -12.94 13.21 15.45
C SER A 400 -13.49 14.55 15.98
N LYS A 401 -12.62 15.55 16.07
CA LYS A 401 -12.98 16.97 15.99
C LYS A 401 -11.74 17.80 15.70
#